data_AF-A0A960MRY4-F1
#
_entry.id   AF-A0A960MRY4-F1
#
_cell.length_a   1.000
_cell.length_b   1.000
_cell.length_c   1.000
_cell.angle_alpha   90.00
_cell.angle_beta   90.00
_cell.angle_gamma   90.00
#
_symmetry.space_group_name_H-M   'P 1'
#
loop_
_entity.id
_entity.type
_entity.pdbx_description
1 polymer ?
#
loop_
_entity_poly.entity_id
_entity_poly.type
_entity_poly.pdbx_seq_one_letter_code
_entity_poly.pdbx_strand_id
1 'polypeptide(L)'
;MFHALLDSTKVIAKRDIDGVPCEVCAEVVAHHDRQTNLLTVNLSAFLRSEQHERLGETQVPPWMQTPQTVTETVGLAEAREVANDVFSSWCRRVADAMPE
;
A
#
# COMPACT_ATOMS: atom_id res chain seq x y z
N MET A 1 21.91 -7.23 4.57
CA MET A 1 20.76 -6.53 5.17
C MET A 1 20.08 -5.76 4.05
N PHE A 2 18.91 -6.21 3.59
CA PHE A 2 18.15 -5.51 2.55
C PHE A 2 17.37 -4.40 3.23
N HIS A 3 17.80 -3.15 3.06
CA HIS A 3 17.01 -2.01 3.52
C HIS A 3 15.86 -1.78 2.53
N ALA A 4 14.65 -1.61 3.04
CA ALA A 4 13.52 -1.18 2.21
C ALA A 4 13.85 0.20 1.62
N LEU A 5 13.71 0.31 0.30
CA LEU A 5 13.86 1.56 -0.43
C LEU A 5 12.71 2.51 -0.10
N LEU A 6 11.51 1.98 0.08
CA LEU A 6 10.31 2.69 0.48
C LEU A 6 9.51 1.76 1.39
N ASP A 7 9.07 2.27 2.53
CA ASP A 7 8.18 1.58 3.45
C ASP A 7 7.23 2.66 3.97
N SER A 8 5.98 2.61 3.51
CA SER A 8 5.03 3.69 3.76
C SER A 8 3.59 3.17 3.77
N THR A 9 2.81 3.70 4.71
CA THR A 9 1.36 3.51 4.78
C THR A 9 0.69 4.87 4.66
N LYS A 10 -0.36 4.95 3.83
CA LYS A 10 -1.17 6.15 3.64
C LYS A 10 -2.64 5.85 3.90
N VAL A 11 -3.27 6.68 4.71
CA VAL A 11 -4.73 6.68 4.87
C VAL A 11 -5.34 7.37 3.63
N ILE A 12 -6.13 6.61 2.88
CA ILE A 12 -6.82 7.05 1.65
C ILE A 12 -8.14 7.73 1.99
N ALA A 13 -8.89 7.15 2.92
CA ALA A 13 -10.19 7.65 3.34
C ALA A 13 -10.53 7.19 4.76
N LYS A 14 -11.53 7.84 5.36
CA LYS A 14 -12.22 7.37 6.56
C LYS A 14 -13.64 6.99 6.17
N ARG A 15 -14.10 5.83 6.62
CA ARG A 15 -15.43 5.29 6.32
C ARG A 15 -16.02 4.62 7.54
N ASP A 16 -17.33 4.68 7.63
CA ASP A 16 -18.08 3.86 8.56
C ASP A 16 -18.38 2.53 7.85
N ILE A 17 -17.85 1.42 8.37
CA ILE A 17 -18.08 0.07 7.85
C ILE A 17 -18.80 -0.71 8.94
N ASP A 18 -20.03 -1.12 8.68
CA ASP A 18 -20.89 -1.85 9.62
C ASP A 18 -21.08 -1.15 10.99
N GLY A 19 -21.11 0.18 11.03
CA GLY A 19 -21.25 0.98 12.26
C GLY A 19 -19.93 1.27 12.97
N VAL A 20 -18.79 0.91 12.37
CA VAL A 20 -17.45 1.11 12.93
C VAL A 20 -16.65 2.10 12.08
N PRO A 21 -16.11 3.18 12.68
CA PRO A 21 -15.22 4.09 11.98
C PRO A 21 -13.88 3.40 11.69
N CYS A 22 -13.60 3.26 10.40
CA CYS A 22 -12.44 2.60 9.85
C CYS A 22 -11.67 3.53 8.90
N GLU A 23 -10.35 3.47 8.97
CA GLU A 23 -9.44 4.07 8.00
C GLU A 23 -9.17 3.07 6.87
N VAL A 24 -9.38 3.51 5.63
CA VAL A 24 -8.94 2.78 4.44
C VAL A 24 -7.47 3.12 4.21
N CYS A 25 -6.59 2.15 4.37
CA CYS A 25 -5.15 2.30 4.25
C CYS A 25 -4.63 1.64 2.96
N ALA A 26 -3.68 2.30 2.32
CA ALA A 26 -2.84 1.71 1.28
C ALA A 26 -1.40 1.68 1.79
N GLU A 27 -0.71 0.58 1.56
CA GLU A 27 0.66 0.36 2.00
C GLU A 27 1.54 -0.04 0.82
N VAL A 28 2.81 0.36 0.91
CA VAL A 28 3.86 0.01 -0.04
C VAL A 28 5.13 -0.38 0.69
N VAL A 29 5.73 -1.48 0.25
CA VAL A 29 7.08 -1.90 0.63
C VAL A 29 7.88 -2.16 -0.64
N ALA A 30 8.86 -1.31 -0.92
CA ALA A 30 9.72 -1.40 -2.08
C ALA A 30 11.14 -1.81 -1.71
N HIS A 31 11.73 -2.68 -2.52
CA HIS A 31 13.12 -3.14 -2.41
C HIS A 31 13.80 -3.00 -3.76
N HIS A 32 15.05 -2.51 -3.76
CA HIS A 32 15.88 -2.48 -4.96
C HIS A 32 17.09 -3.39 -4.77
N ASP A 33 17.27 -4.32 -5.70
CA ASP A 33 18.49 -5.11 -5.80
C ASP A 33 19.49 -4.40 -6.72
N ARG A 34 20.60 -3.96 -6.14
CA ARG A 34 21.67 -3.24 -6.84
C ARG A 34 22.47 -4.12 -7.81
N GLN A 35 22.46 -5.44 -7.64
CA GLN A 35 23.19 -6.36 -8.52
C GLN A 35 22.43 -6.57 -9.83
N THR A 36 21.11 -6.69 -9.74
CA THR A 36 20.23 -6.97 -10.89
C THR A 36 19.51 -5.73 -11.40
N ASN A 37 19.64 -4.59 -10.71
CA ASN A 37 18.85 -3.37 -10.92
C ASN A 37 17.33 -3.63 -10.89
N LEU A 38 16.90 -4.61 -10.09
CA LEU A 38 15.51 -4.99 -9.99
C LEU A 38 14.86 -4.26 -8.81
N LEU A 39 13.88 -3.41 -9.11
CA LEU A 39 12.95 -2.85 -8.14
C LEU A 39 11.76 -3.80 -7.98
N THR A 40 11.48 -4.22 -6.76
CA THR A 40 10.27 -4.95 -6.39
C THR A 40 9.43 -4.07 -5.48
N VAL A 41 8.18 -3.81 -5.85
CA VAL A 41 7.22 -2.99 -5.10
C VAL A 41 6.06 -3.88 -4.69
N ASN A 42 5.94 -4.15 -3.40
CA ASN A 42 4.79 -4.84 -2.82
C ASN A 42 3.76 -3.80 -2.39
N LEU A 43 2.52 -4.00 -2.84
CA LEU A 43 1.39 -3.12 -2.60
C LEU A 43 0.31 -3.90 -1.89
N SER A 44 -0.22 -3.30 -0.82
CA SER A 44 -1.29 -3.87 0.00
C SER A 44 -2.29 -2.77 0.34
N ALA A 45 -3.50 -3.17 0.67
CA ALA A 45 -4.53 -2.29 1.20
C ALA A 45 -5.26 -3.03 2.31
N PHE A 46 -5.68 -2.28 3.33
CA PHE A 46 -6.43 -2.82 4.47
C PHE A 46 -7.28 -1.74 5.13
N LEU A 47 -8.30 -2.16 5.86
CA LEU A 47 -9.03 -1.33 6.80
C LEU A 47 -8.34 -1.39 8.16
N ARG A 48 -8.25 -0.25 8.84
CA ARG A 48 -7.79 -0.13 10.23
C ARG A 48 -8.88 0.51 11.06
N SER A 49 -9.38 -0.19 12.08
CA SER A 49 -10.36 0.38 13.00
C SER A 49 -9.75 1.51 13.82
N GLU A 50 -10.49 2.62 13.99
CA GLU A 50 -10.11 3.72 14.90
C GLU A 50 -10.49 3.41 16.36
N GLN A 51 -11.36 2.43 16.60
CA GLN A 51 -11.80 2.10 17.95
C GLN A 51 -10.73 1.29 18.70
N HIS A 52 -10.25 1.87 19.80
CA HIS A 52 -9.17 1.34 20.63
C HIS A 52 -9.44 -0.01 21.31
N GLU A 53 -10.66 -0.54 21.28
CA GLU A 53 -10.97 -1.85 21.88
C GLU A 53 -10.28 -3.01 21.15
N ARG A 54 -9.86 -2.81 19.89
CA ARG A 54 -9.12 -3.80 19.08
C ARG A 54 -8.02 -3.14 18.25
N LEU A 55 -7.16 -2.38 18.91
CA LEU A 55 -5.96 -1.80 18.32
C LEU A 55 -5.17 -2.86 17.52
N GLY A 56 -5.12 -2.69 16.20
CA GLY A 56 -4.30 -3.52 15.30
C GLY A 56 -5.04 -4.57 14.48
N GLU A 57 -6.36 -4.71 14.58
CA GLU A 57 -7.11 -5.54 13.62
C GLU A 57 -7.11 -4.86 12.24
N THR A 58 -6.34 -5.43 11.31
CA THR A 58 -6.40 -5.10 9.90
C THR A 58 -7.38 -6.04 9.19
N GLN A 59 -8.30 -5.47 8.42
CA GLN A 59 -9.28 -6.24 7.67
C GLN A 59 -9.13 -5.96 6.18
N VAL A 60 -9.26 -7.00 5.35
CA VAL A 60 -9.26 -6.87 3.89
C VAL A 60 -10.64 -7.27 3.39
N PRO A 61 -11.56 -6.31 3.19
CA PRO A 61 -12.91 -6.62 2.74
C PRO A 61 -12.90 -7.08 1.26
N PRO A 62 -13.95 -7.79 0.79
CA PRO A 62 -13.95 -8.41 -0.55
C PRO A 62 -13.88 -7.41 -1.73
N TRP A 63 -14.33 -6.18 -1.52
CA TRP A 63 -14.26 -5.10 -2.53
C TRP A 63 -12.87 -4.46 -2.62
N MET A 64 -12.00 -4.71 -1.64
CA MET A 64 -10.67 -4.11 -1.59
C MET A 64 -9.74 -4.77 -2.61
N GLN A 65 -8.85 -3.95 -3.19
CA GLN A 65 -7.86 -4.42 -4.12
C GLN A 65 -6.98 -5.49 -3.46
N THR A 66 -6.83 -6.63 -4.14
CA THR A 66 -5.93 -7.70 -3.69
C THR A 66 -4.48 -7.20 -3.68
N PRO A 67 -3.63 -7.65 -2.75
CA PRO A 67 -2.22 -7.31 -2.76
C PRO A 67 -1.57 -7.60 -4.13
N GLN A 68 -0.66 -6.72 -4.56
CA GLN A 68 0.02 -6.81 -5.85
C GLN A 68 1.52 -6.63 -5.67
N THR A 69 2.30 -7.38 -6.43
CA THR A 69 3.74 -7.19 -6.55
C THR A 69 4.04 -6.69 -7.95
N VAL A 70 4.70 -5.54 -8.05
CA VAL A 70 5.18 -4.94 -9.30
C VAL A 70 6.69 -5.05 -9.33
N THR A 71 7.26 -5.53 -10.42
CA THR A 71 8.71 -5.65 -10.61
C THR A 71 9.14 -4.85 -11.82
N GLU A 72 10.13 -3.98 -11.66
CA GLU A 72 10.64 -3.10 -12.71
C GLU A 72 12.17 -3.12 -12.72
N THR A 73 12.77 -3.09 -13.90
CA THR A 73 14.24 -2.96 -14.03
C THR A 73 14.59 -1.48 -14.15
N VAL A 74 15.11 -0.90 -13.07
CA VAL A 74 15.40 0.54 -12.96
C VAL A 74 16.71 0.77 -12.23
N GLY A 75 17.42 1.85 -12.57
CA GLY A 75 18.61 2.25 -11.84
C GLY A 75 18.29 2.68 -10.40
N LEU A 76 19.24 2.52 -9.48
CA LEU A 76 19.07 2.92 -8.07
C LEU A 76 18.64 4.39 -7.91
N ALA A 77 19.11 5.27 -8.78
CA ALA A 77 18.79 6.70 -8.75
C ALA A 77 17.30 6.98 -9.01
N GLU A 78 16.67 6.19 -9.87
CA GLU A 78 15.28 6.35 -10.31
C GLU A 78 14.33 5.46 -9.51
N ALA A 79 14.84 4.41 -8.86
CA ALA A 79 14.04 3.41 -8.17
C ALA A 79 13.07 4.00 -7.14
N ARG A 80 13.47 5.06 -6.43
CA ARG A 80 12.62 5.72 -5.42
C ARG A 80 11.46 6.48 -6.08
N GLU A 81 11.73 7.14 -7.20
CA GLU A 81 10.72 7.88 -7.97
C GLU A 81 9.69 6.90 -8.55
N VAL A 82 10.16 5.85 -9.22
CA VAL A 82 9.29 4.81 -9.79
C VAL A 82 8.44 4.13 -8.69
N ALA A 83 9.02 3.82 -7.53
CA ALA A 83 8.26 3.27 -6.41
C ALA A 83 7.15 4.22 -5.90
N ASN A 84 7.42 5.54 -5.86
CA ASN A 84 6.42 6.53 -5.47
C ASN A 84 5.30 6.67 -6.51
N ASP A 85 5.63 6.59 -7.80
CA ASP A 85 4.63 6.65 -8.87
C ASP A 85 3.72 5.43 -8.86
N VAL A 86 4.30 4.23 -8.70
CA VAL A 86 3.57 2.98 -8.52
C VAL A 86 2.66 3.08 -7.29
N PHE A 87 3.16 3.60 -6.16
CA PHE A 87 2.36 3.77 -4.96
C PHE A 87 1.24 4.80 -5.12
N SER A 88 1.49 5.91 -5.82
CA SER A 88 0.48 6.94 -6.08
C SER A 88 -0.64 6.41 -6.97
N SER A 89 -0.28 5.62 -7.98
CA SER A 89 -1.23 4.89 -8.83
C SER A 89 -2.04 3.87 -8.01
N TRP A 90 -1.40 3.12 -7.13
CA TRP A 90 -2.07 2.19 -6.21
C TRP A 90 -3.09 2.90 -5.30
N CYS A 91 -2.71 4.00 -4.67
CA CYS A 91 -3.60 4.80 -3.83
C CYS A 91 -4.88 5.21 -4.58
N ARG A 92 -4.75 5.58 -5.86
CA ARG A 92 -5.90 5.93 -6.71
C ARG A 92 -6.78 4.71 -6.98
N ARG A 93 -6.19 3.57 -7.35
CA ARG A 93 -6.95 2.32 -7.57
C ARG A 93 -7.69 1.85 -6.32
N VAL A 94 -7.08 1.96 -5.16
CA VAL A 94 -7.73 1.65 -3.88
C VAL A 94 -8.91 2.60 -3.64
N ALA A 95 -8.75 3.89 -3.94
CA ALA A 95 -9.83 4.85 -3.80
C ALA A 95 -11.00 4.57 -4.77
N ASP A 96 -10.71 4.25 -6.03
CA ASP A 96 -11.71 3.98 -7.07
C ASP A 96 -12.46 2.66 -6.82
N ALA A 97 -11.86 1.72 -6.09
CA ALA A 97 -12.48 0.46 -5.71
C ALA A 97 -13.39 0.57 -4.48
N MET A 98 -13.41 1.72 -3.80
CA MET A 98 -14.28 1.91 -2.65
C MET A 98 -15.74 1.94 -3.10
N PRO A 99 -16.65 1.21 -2.41
CA PRO A 99 -18.08 1.35 -2.65
C PRO A 99 -18.55 2.77 -2.30
N GLU A 100 -19.57 3.25 -3.03
CA GLU A 100 -20.21 4.56 -2.82
C GLU A 100 -20.89 4.69 -1.45
#